data_AF-A0A1G4B0E8-F1
#
_entry.id   AF-A0A1G4B0E8-F1
#
_cell.length_a   1.000
_cell.length_b   1.000
_cell.length_c   1.000
_cell.angle_alpha   90.00
_cell.angle_beta   90.00
_cell.angle_gamma   90.00
#
_symmetry.space_group_name_H-M   'P 1'
#
loop_
_entity.id
_entity.type
_entity.pdbx_description
1 polymer ?
#
loop_
_entity_poly.entity_id
_entity_poly.type
_entity_poly.pdbx_seq_one_letter_code
_entity_poly.pdbx_strand_id
1 'polypeptide(L)'
;MQAEAKPPPGSRIPTSIPRGLQSSGHVLRLEDETQLADHVALIAHSSEGFPEIAAVCIEEQPDQQGLIIRLARKELQRTEEVESIRGLLGVLEGCTSGVLHRSAVQDRLFNGVLAISENRILQRLMPPWYPAPSHWSAKQRLKRTSLRHRMTTLLLPKLRGKKFHMVDLKLTHVLEALEPLESKQIGPELRKRVEIAVQCCANASIGTEQKSLESQLKPALNQFSEAARKVVAQINKIVRYLNLSRDLAKIMMRKAYRNIFKQITLKPLLSPSPILPNGTANLCFVYA
;
A
#
# COMPACT_ATOMS: atom_id res chain seq x y z
N MET A 1 13.59 55.69 32.59
CA MET A 1 14.13 55.20 31.30
C MET A 1 14.32 53.70 31.41
N GLN A 2 13.79 52.99 30.41
CA GLN A 2 13.53 51.55 30.40
C GLN A 2 14.81 50.71 30.55
N ALA A 3 14.74 49.67 31.38
CA ALA A 3 15.75 48.61 31.46
C ALA A 3 15.19 47.36 30.79
N GLU A 4 15.90 46.87 29.77
CA GLU A 4 15.66 45.63 29.04
C GLU A 4 15.73 44.41 29.95
N ALA A 5 14.66 43.60 29.96
CA ALA A 5 14.61 42.31 30.60
C ALA A 5 15.12 41.21 29.65
N LYS A 6 16.19 40.54 30.06
CA LYS A 6 16.85 39.42 29.36
C LYS A 6 15.99 38.15 29.49
N PRO A 7 15.74 37.38 28.40
CA PRO A 7 14.92 36.17 28.48
C PRO A 7 15.70 34.98 29.09
N PRO A 8 15.01 34.04 29.76
CA PRO A 8 15.62 32.89 30.42
C PRO A 8 16.05 31.80 29.41
N PRO A 9 17.08 31.00 29.72
CA PRO A 9 17.61 29.99 28.81
C PRO A 9 16.63 28.85 28.58
N GLY A 10 16.27 28.65 27.32
CA GLY A 10 15.39 27.58 26.86
C GLY A 10 15.96 26.19 27.13
N SER A 11 15.17 25.38 27.82
CA SER A 11 15.32 23.94 27.95
C SER A 11 15.30 23.29 26.57
N ARG A 12 16.45 22.79 26.11
CA ARG A 12 16.55 21.93 24.94
C ARG A 12 15.81 20.62 25.25
N ILE A 13 14.68 20.41 24.60
CA ILE A 13 14.01 19.09 24.56
C ILE A 13 14.93 18.15 23.77
N PRO A 14 15.38 17.02 24.33
CA PRO A 14 16.12 16.03 23.56
C PRO A 14 15.19 15.37 22.54
N THR A 15 15.38 15.68 21.27
CA THR A 15 14.88 14.90 20.13
C THR A 15 15.68 13.61 20.02
N SER A 16 15.39 12.67 20.91
CA SER A 16 15.79 11.27 20.74
C SER A 16 14.63 10.38 21.17
N ILE A 17 13.97 9.78 20.19
CA ILE A 17 13.03 8.68 20.38
C ILE A 17 13.77 7.60 21.19
N PRO A 18 13.24 7.12 22.33
CA PRO A 18 13.90 6.07 23.09
C PRO A 18 13.95 4.81 22.22
N ARG A 19 15.16 4.42 21.79
CA ARG A 19 15.41 3.05 21.36
C ARG A 19 15.42 2.17 22.60
N GLY A 20 14.40 1.31 22.72
CA GLY A 20 14.41 0.19 23.64
C GLY A 20 13.59 0.40 24.90
N LEU A 21 12.27 0.22 24.78
CA LEU A 21 11.55 -0.63 25.74
C LEU A 21 11.02 -1.82 24.95
N GLN A 22 11.86 -2.85 24.76
CA GLN A 22 11.29 -4.18 24.59
C GLN A 22 10.75 -4.55 25.98
N SER A 23 9.43 -4.50 26.15
CA SER A 23 8.81 -5.17 27.30
C SER A 23 9.18 -6.65 27.19
N SER A 24 9.48 -7.29 28.32
CA SER A 24 10.04 -8.65 28.40
C SER A 24 9.10 -9.78 27.93
N GLY A 25 8.09 -9.48 27.11
CA GLY A 25 7.13 -10.42 26.55
C GLY A 25 6.66 -10.11 25.12
N HIS A 26 7.18 -9.06 24.47
CA HIS A 26 6.81 -8.72 23.08
C HIS A 26 7.71 -9.46 22.08
N VAL A 27 7.11 -10.25 21.20
CA VAL A 27 7.84 -11.17 20.30
C VAL A 27 8.13 -10.53 18.94
N LEU A 28 7.17 -9.77 18.40
CA LEU A 28 7.26 -9.05 17.14
C LEU A 28 8.20 -7.87 17.31
N ARG A 29 9.08 -7.68 16.32
CA ARG A 29 9.87 -6.45 16.28
C ARG A 29 8.97 -5.30 15.86
N LEU A 30 9.15 -4.13 16.48
CA LEU A 30 8.44 -2.90 16.13
C LEU A 30 8.44 -2.60 14.62
N GLU A 31 9.56 -2.87 13.94
CA GLU A 31 9.68 -2.72 12.48
C GLU A 31 8.74 -3.65 11.71
N ASP A 32 8.61 -4.92 12.14
CA ASP A 32 7.72 -5.88 11.49
C ASP A 32 6.25 -5.61 11.85
N GLU A 33 5.98 -5.13 13.06
CA GLU A 33 4.66 -4.69 13.50
C GLU A 33 4.16 -3.52 12.67
N THR A 34 4.99 -2.47 12.55
CA THR A 34 4.66 -1.29 11.73
C THR A 34 4.46 -1.69 10.27
N GLN A 35 5.34 -2.55 9.74
CA GLN A 35 5.22 -3.04 8.37
C GLN A 35 3.94 -3.88 8.16
N LEU A 36 3.57 -4.71 9.14
CA LEU A 36 2.33 -5.49 9.10
C LEU A 36 1.10 -4.59 9.13
N ALA A 37 1.07 -3.58 10.01
CA ALA A 37 0.01 -2.58 10.09
C ALA A 37 -0.16 -1.85 8.75
N ASP A 38 0.93 -1.35 8.17
CA ASP A 38 0.94 -0.66 6.89
C ASP A 38 0.41 -1.54 5.74
N HIS A 39 0.80 -2.82 5.72
CA HIS A 39 0.35 -3.76 4.69
C HIS A 39 -1.14 -4.07 4.81
N VAL A 40 -1.64 -4.31 6.01
CA VAL A 40 -3.08 -4.54 6.22
C VAL A 40 -3.87 -3.28 5.90
N ALA A 41 -3.40 -2.10 6.28
CA ALA A 41 -4.02 -0.83 5.92
C ALA A 41 -4.03 -0.63 4.39
N LEU A 42 -2.94 -0.99 3.70
CA LEU A 42 -2.86 -0.92 2.25
C LEU A 42 -3.93 -1.80 1.56
N ILE A 43 -4.17 -3.00 2.08
CA ILE A 43 -5.18 -3.97 1.59
C ILE A 43 -6.59 -3.49 1.90
N ALA A 44 -6.81 -2.93 3.11
CA ALA A 44 -8.13 -2.49 3.57
C ALA A 44 -8.66 -1.23 2.84
N HIS A 45 -7.81 -0.56 2.08
CA HIS A 45 -8.19 0.51 1.17
C HIS A 45 -8.82 -0.09 -0.12
N SER A 46 -10.16 -0.13 -0.22
CA SER A 46 -10.82 -0.72 -1.39
C SER A 46 -10.82 0.18 -2.64
N SER A 47 -10.70 1.51 -2.48
CA SER A 47 -10.51 2.42 -3.61
C SER A 47 -9.63 3.66 -3.29
N GLU A 48 -9.40 4.53 -4.28
CA GLU A 48 -8.72 5.80 -4.10
C GLU A 48 -9.67 6.87 -3.53
N GLY A 49 -9.23 7.57 -2.49
CA GLY A 49 -9.94 8.72 -1.91
C GLY A 49 -9.82 8.76 -0.41
N PHE A 50 -10.18 9.91 0.18
CA PHE A 50 -10.19 10.09 1.64
C PHE A 50 -11.16 9.16 2.40
N PRO A 51 -12.40 8.90 1.92
CA PRO A 51 -13.35 8.01 2.62
C PRO A 51 -12.85 6.56 2.76
N GLU A 52 -11.88 6.21 1.91
CA GLU A 52 -11.38 4.87 1.72
C GLU A 52 -10.12 4.61 2.54
N ILE A 53 -9.64 5.61 3.31
CA ILE A 53 -8.46 5.49 4.16
C ILE A 53 -8.78 4.61 5.36
N ALA A 54 -7.87 3.69 5.64
CA ALA A 54 -7.91 2.75 6.74
C ALA A 54 -6.69 2.99 7.64
N ALA A 55 -6.92 2.87 8.95
CA ALA A 55 -5.90 2.80 9.96
C ALA A 55 -5.92 1.42 10.59
N VAL A 56 -4.74 0.86 10.86
CA VAL A 56 -4.59 -0.46 11.46
C VAL A 56 -3.68 -0.38 12.66
N CYS A 57 -4.09 -1.05 13.74
CA CYS A 57 -3.26 -1.30 14.91
C CYS A 57 -3.06 -2.81 15.06
N ILE A 58 -1.84 -3.20 15.41
CA ILE A 58 -1.46 -4.59 15.66
C ILE A 58 -1.25 -4.74 17.17
N GLU A 59 -1.85 -5.75 17.76
CA GLU A 59 -1.74 -6.04 19.20
C GLU A 59 -1.35 -7.50 19.38
N GLU A 60 -0.20 -7.74 20.00
CA GLU A 60 0.14 -9.09 20.45
C GLU A 60 -0.74 -9.50 21.63
N GLN A 61 -1.10 -10.78 21.66
CA GLN A 61 -1.74 -11.41 22.80
C GLN A 61 -0.78 -12.43 23.42
N PRO A 62 0.08 -12.02 24.37
CA PRO A 62 1.06 -12.91 25.00
C PRO A 62 0.40 -14.13 25.64
N ASP A 63 -0.74 -13.92 26.29
CA ASP A 63 -1.47 -14.96 27.02
C ASP A 63 -2.22 -15.95 26.11
N GLN A 64 -2.62 -15.50 24.91
CA GLN A 64 -3.44 -16.28 23.98
C GLN A 64 -2.64 -16.84 22.79
N GLN A 65 -1.34 -16.55 22.70
CA GLN A 65 -0.49 -16.89 21.55
C GLN A 65 -1.14 -16.48 20.23
N GLY A 66 -1.52 -15.21 20.13
CA GLY A 66 -2.25 -14.70 18.99
C GLY A 66 -1.96 -13.23 18.70
N LEU A 67 -2.58 -12.76 17.62
CA LEU A 67 -2.49 -11.39 17.13
C LEU A 67 -3.89 -10.82 16.99
N ILE A 68 -4.14 -9.66 17.57
CA ILE A 68 -5.32 -8.85 17.24
C ILE A 68 -4.92 -7.80 16.22
N ILE A 69 -5.71 -7.71 15.15
CA ILE A 69 -5.60 -6.66 14.15
C ILE A 69 -6.84 -5.78 14.28
N ARG A 70 -6.67 -4.55 14.76
CA ARG A 70 -7.75 -3.57 14.81
C ARG A 70 -7.78 -2.76 13.53
N LEU A 71 -8.92 -2.72 12.87
CA LEU A 71 -9.09 -2.01 11.60
C LEU A 71 -10.11 -0.90 11.78
N ALA A 72 -9.69 0.34 11.61
CA ALA A 72 -10.56 1.51 11.60
C ALA A 72 -10.66 2.09 10.18
N ARG A 73 -11.88 2.35 9.71
CA ARG A 73 -12.16 3.02 8.44
C ARG A 73 -13.52 3.71 8.52
N LYS A 74 -13.68 4.81 7.79
CA LYS A 74 -14.88 5.66 7.85
C LYS A 74 -16.19 4.89 7.64
N GLU A 75 -16.24 4.04 6.61
CA GLU A 75 -17.43 3.26 6.23
C GLU A 75 -17.13 1.76 6.25
N LEU A 76 -16.73 1.23 7.41
CA LEU A 76 -16.51 -0.21 7.61
C LEU A 76 -17.82 -0.99 7.83
N GLN A 77 -18.88 -0.64 7.09
CA GLN A 77 -20.19 -1.31 7.18
C GLN A 77 -20.33 -2.50 6.21
N ARG A 78 -19.41 -2.65 5.25
CA ARG A 78 -19.43 -3.76 4.28
C ARG A 78 -18.79 -5.00 4.89
N THR A 79 -19.62 -5.98 5.22
CA THR A 79 -19.19 -7.30 5.70
C THR A 79 -18.26 -7.99 4.69
N GLU A 80 -18.53 -7.89 3.40
CA GLU A 80 -17.74 -8.58 2.36
C GLU A 80 -16.25 -8.17 2.32
N GLU A 81 -15.94 -6.87 2.48
CA GLU A 81 -14.55 -6.38 2.48
C GLU A 81 -13.81 -6.92 3.72
N VAL A 82 -14.46 -6.88 4.89
CA VAL A 82 -13.92 -7.40 6.15
C VAL A 82 -13.70 -8.91 6.07
N GLU A 83 -14.66 -9.66 5.51
CA GLU A 83 -14.53 -11.11 5.35
C GLU A 83 -13.46 -11.48 4.32
N SER A 84 -13.27 -10.68 3.27
CA SER A 84 -12.18 -10.90 2.31
C SER A 84 -10.80 -10.69 2.96
N ILE A 85 -10.65 -9.64 3.78
CA ILE A 85 -9.44 -9.42 4.58
C ILE A 85 -9.24 -10.57 5.57
N ARG A 86 -10.30 -10.99 6.27
CA ARG A 86 -10.26 -12.13 7.20
C ARG A 86 -9.84 -13.42 6.48
N GLY A 87 -10.35 -13.67 5.28
CA GLY A 87 -9.95 -14.79 4.43
C GLY A 87 -8.45 -14.76 4.09
N LEU A 88 -7.91 -13.59 3.75
CA LEU A 88 -6.46 -13.42 3.53
C LEU A 88 -5.65 -13.67 4.82
N LEU A 89 -6.13 -13.20 5.97
CA LEU A 89 -5.49 -13.46 7.26
C LEU A 89 -5.53 -14.96 7.63
N GLY A 90 -6.62 -15.66 7.30
CA GLY A 90 -6.70 -17.12 7.45
C GLY A 90 -5.70 -17.88 6.57
N VAL A 91 -5.34 -17.34 5.40
CA VAL A 91 -4.22 -17.88 4.61
C VAL A 91 -2.92 -17.74 5.40
N LEU A 92 -2.69 -16.63 6.11
CA LEU A 92 -1.50 -16.44 6.94
C LEU A 92 -1.45 -17.45 8.09
N GLU A 93 -2.56 -17.64 8.81
CA GLU A 93 -2.66 -18.62 9.89
C GLU A 93 -2.32 -20.04 9.39
N GLY A 94 -2.95 -20.48 8.30
CA GLY A 94 -2.74 -21.81 7.73
C GLY A 94 -1.31 -22.08 7.24
N CYS A 95 -0.55 -21.03 6.94
CA CYS A 95 0.87 -21.16 6.56
C CYS A 95 1.78 -21.49 7.75
N THR A 96 1.39 -21.13 8.97
CA THR A 96 2.19 -21.42 10.18
C THR A 96 2.10 -22.88 10.61
N SER A 97 1.06 -23.60 10.19
CA SER A 97 0.79 -25.02 10.47
C SER A 97 1.70 -25.99 9.72
N GLY A 98 2.58 -25.49 8.83
CA GLY A 98 3.74 -26.22 8.32
C GLY A 98 3.44 -27.26 7.25
N VAL A 99 3.13 -26.82 6.02
CA VAL A 99 3.11 -27.68 4.81
C VAL A 99 3.54 -26.93 3.52
N LEU A 100 3.52 -25.59 3.50
CA LEU A 100 3.67 -24.83 2.25
C LEU A 100 5.07 -24.24 2.06
N HIS A 101 5.61 -24.41 0.85
CA HIS A 101 6.82 -23.73 0.41
C HIS A 101 6.59 -22.20 0.34
N ARG A 102 7.63 -21.41 0.62
CA ARG A 102 7.55 -19.94 0.66
C ARG A 102 6.98 -19.32 -0.62
N SER A 103 7.33 -19.86 -1.80
CA SER A 103 6.78 -19.37 -3.07
C SER A 103 5.28 -19.61 -3.17
N ALA A 104 4.79 -20.79 -2.79
CA ALA A 104 3.37 -21.11 -2.79
C ALA A 104 2.57 -20.22 -1.84
N VAL A 105 3.14 -19.90 -0.67
CA VAL A 105 2.55 -18.93 0.27
C VAL A 105 2.47 -17.54 -0.35
N GLN A 106 3.57 -17.08 -0.95
CA GLN A 106 3.61 -15.78 -1.61
C GLN A 106 2.57 -15.68 -2.74
N ASP A 107 2.42 -16.72 -3.56
CA ASP A 107 1.48 -16.74 -4.69
C ASP A 107 0.04 -16.73 -4.19
N ARG A 108 -0.28 -17.51 -3.14
CA ARG A 108 -1.61 -17.49 -2.49
C ARG A 108 -1.93 -16.10 -1.92
N LEU A 109 -0.98 -15.49 -1.21
CA LEU A 109 -1.14 -14.15 -0.66
C LEU A 109 -1.31 -13.12 -1.78
N PHE A 110 -0.53 -13.22 -2.86
CA PHE A 110 -0.64 -12.29 -3.97
C PHE A 110 -1.99 -12.39 -4.67
N ASN A 111 -2.48 -13.61 -4.91
CA ASN A 111 -3.81 -13.82 -5.48
C ASN A 111 -4.93 -13.25 -4.59
N GLY A 112 -4.85 -13.44 -3.27
CA GLY A 112 -5.80 -12.85 -2.33
C GLY A 112 -5.75 -11.32 -2.31
N VAL A 113 -4.54 -10.75 -2.34
CA VAL A 113 -4.33 -9.30 -2.42
C VAL A 113 -4.89 -8.72 -3.72
N LEU A 114 -4.66 -9.38 -4.86
CA LEU A 114 -5.22 -8.98 -6.14
C LEU A 114 -6.74 -9.01 -6.12
N ALA A 115 -7.35 -10.05 -5.55
CA ALA A 115 -8.81 -10.15 -5.44
C ALA A 115 -9.41 -9.00 -4.60
N ILE A 116 -8.79 -8.66 -3.46
CA ILE A 116 -9.26 -7.58 -2.59
C ILE A 116 -9.02 -6.20 -3.22
N SER A 117 -7.85 -6.01 -3.85
CA SER A 117 -7.39 -4.70 -4.30
C SER A 117 -7.61 -4.43 -5.79
N GLU A 118 -8.31 -5.30 -6.52
CA GLU A 118 -8.47 -5.23 -7.98
C GLU A 118 -8.94 -3.85 -8.44
N ASN A 119 -9.99 -3.32 -7.82
CA ASN A 119 -10.54 -2.00 -8.12
C ASN A 119 -9.50 -0.89 -7.95
N ARG A 120 -8.79 -0.89 -6.82
CA ARG A 120 -7.78 0.13 -6.53
C ARG A 120 -6.55 0.00 -7.43
N ILE A 121 -6.20 -1.21 -7.87
CA ILE A 121 -5.14 -1.42 -8.86
C ILE A 121 -5.61 -0.89 -10.22
N LEU A 122 -6.83 -1.20 -10.65
CA LEU A 122 -7.40 -0.70 -11.90
C LEU A 122 -7.53 0.82 -11.92
N GLN A 123 -7.90 1.46 -10.81
CA GLN A 123 -7.87 2.92 -10.69
C GLN A 123 -6.46 3.48 -10.90
N ARG A 124 -5.42 2.74 -10.47
CA ARG A 124 -4.05 3.18 -10.67
C ARG A 124 -3.53 2.97 -12.09
N LEU A 125 -3.85 1.84 -12.71
CA LEU A 125 -3.53 1.50 -14.10
C LEU A 125 -4.32 2.41 -15.06
N MET A 126 -5.53 2.80 -14.65
CA MET A 126 -6.44 3.72 -15.32
C MET A 126 -6.75 3.34 -16.77
N PRO A 127 -7.11 2.09 -17.08
CA PRO A 127 -7.41 1.74 -18.47
C PRO A 127 -8.60 2.57 -18.99
N PRO A 128 -8.71 2.80 -20.32
CA PRO A 128 -9.68 3.74 -20.88
C PRO A 128 -11.14 3.42 -20.55
N TRP A 129 -11.47 2.14 -20.35
CA TRP A 129 -12.83 1.70 -20.04
C TRP A 129 -13.19 1.72 -18.54
N TYR A 130 -12.20 1.82 -17.65
CA TYR A 130 -12.46 1.80 -16.20
C TYR A 130 -12.85 3.19 -15.70
N PRO A 131 -13.87 3.32 -14.82
CA PRO A 131 -14.35 4.62 -14.36
C PRO A 131 -13.28 5.39 -13.60
N ALA A 132 -13.31 6.72 -13.73
CA ALA A 132 -12.48 7.59 -12.92
C ALA A 132 -12.89 7.50 -11.43
N PRO A 133 -11.96 7.70 -10.47
CA PRO A 133 -12.32 7.74 -9.06
C PRO A 133 -13.42 8.78 -8.77
N SER A 134 -14.33 8.43 -7.86
CA SER A 134 -15.51 9.25 -7.53
C SER A 134 -15.15 10.65 -7.02
N HIS A 135 -14.06 10.76 -6.25
CA HIS A 135 -13.59 12.01 -5.66
C HIS A 135 -12.93 12.98 -6.66
N TRP A 136 -12.74 12.60 -7.93
CA TRP A 136 -12.14 13.48 -8.93
C TRP A 136 -13.10 14.57 -9.39
N SER A 137 -12.58 15.79 -9.59
CA SER A 137 -13.31 16.89 -10.23
C SER A 137 -13.56 16.62 -11.73
N ALA A 138 -14.53 17.32 -12.34
CA ALA A 138 -14.83 17.22 -13.77
C ALA A 138 -13.59 17.47 -14.65
N LYS A 139 -12.77 18.48 -14.30
CA LYS A 139 -11.52 18.79 -15.00
C LYS A 139 -10.50 17.66 -14.95
N GLN A 140 -10.38 16.97 -13.81
CA GLN A 140 -9.48 15.82 -13.68
C GLN A 140 -9.98 14.64 -14.53
N ARG A 141 -11.29 14.39 -14.55
CA ARG A 141 -11.90 13.32 -15.36
C ARG A 141 -11.70 13.57 -16.86
N LEU A 142 -11.81 14.81 -17.32
CA LEU A 142 -11.56 15.19 -18.73
C LEU A 142 -10.10 14.98 -19.15
N LYS A 143 -9.14 15.19 -18.26
CA LYS A 143 -7.70 14.98 -18.52
C LYS A 143 -7.22 13.56 -18.23
N ARG A 144 -8.15 12.62 -18.02
CA ARG A 144 -7.81 11.25 -17.66
C ARG A 144 -7.16 10.54 -18.83
N THR A 145 -6.01 9.94 -18.57
CA THR A 145 -5.26 9.11 -19.52
C THR A 145 -4.72 7.88 -18.81
N SER A 146 -4.59 6.76 -19.53
CA SER A 146 -4.07 5.52 -18.96
C SER A 146 -2.63 5.63 -18.48
N LEU A 147 -2.21 4.71 -17.61
CA LEU A 147 -0.82 4.61 -17.20
C LEU A 147 0.08 4.34 -18.42
N ARG A 148 -0.35 3.48 -19.35
CA ARG A 148 0.39 3.20 -20.60
C ARG A 148 0.61 4.47 -21.39
N HIS A 149 -0.46 5.24 -21.65
CA HIS A 149 -0.35 6.51 -22.37
C HIS A 149 0.66 7.46 -21.70
N ARG A 150 0.55 7.65 -20.38
CA ARG A 150 1.45 8.56 -19.64
C ARG A 150 2.90 8.06 -19.62
N MET A 151 3.12 6.76 -19.57
CA MET A 151 4.47 6.19 -19.68
C MET A 151 5.08 6.49 -21.04
N THR A 152 4.32 6.27 -22.13
CA THR A 152 4.76 6.54 -23.51
C THR A 152 5.02 8.02 -23.78
N THR A 153 4.17 8.93 -23.27
CA THR A 153 4.25 10.35 -23.62
C THR A 153 5.09 11.19 -22.65
N LEU A 154 5.18 10.79 -21.38
CA LEU A 154 5.81 11.61 -20.34
C LEU A 154 7.12 11.02 -19.80
N LEU A 155 7.20 9.69 -19.65
CA LEU A 155 8.33 9.04 -18.96
C LEU A 155 9.40 8.55 -19.94
N LEU A 156 9.07 7.61 -20.82
CA LEU A 156 10.05 6.97 -21.72
C LEU A 156 10.84 7.96 -22.60
N PRO A 157 10.25 9.05 -23.15
CA PRO A 157 11.02 10.03 -23.90
C PRO A 157 12.16 10.67 -23.09
N LYS A 158 12.05 10.69 -21.75
CA LYS A 158 13.09 11.21 -20.85
C LYS A 158 14.17 10.19 -20.50
N LEU A 159 13.97 8.92 -20.83
CA LEU A 159 14.90 7.83 -20.56
C LEU A 159 15.75 7.45 -21.79
N ARG A 160 15.44 8.01 -22.97
CA ARG A 160 16.20 7.77 -24.20
C ARG A 160 17.68 8.11 -24.02
N GLY A 161 18.54 7.10 -24.13
CA GLY A 161 19.99 7.23 -24.01
C GLY A 161 20.64 6.03 -23.32
N LYS A 162 21.98 5.96 -23.31
CA LYS A 162 22.72 4.81 -22.78
C LYS A 162 22.63 4.66 -21.24
N LYS A 163 22.43 5.76 -20.50
CA LYS A 163 22.49 5.79 -19.03
C LYS A 163 21.40 4.96 -18.34
N PHE A 164 20.21 4.86 -18.94
CA PHE A 164 19.05 4.18 -18.36
C PHE A 164 18.56 3.02 -19.21
N HIS A 165 19.38 2.48 -20.11
CA HIS A 165 18.97 1.46 -21.07
C HIS A 165 18.27 0.24 -20.43
N MET A 166 18.79 -0.27 -19.31
CA MET A 166 18.17 -1.39 -18.60
C MET A 166 16.83 -1.05 -17.97
N VAL A 167 16.65 0.19 -17.50
CA VAL A 167 15.38 0.66 -16.93
C VAL A 167 14.37 0.88 -18.06
N ASP A 168 14.81 1.48 -19.16
CA ASP A 168 14.02 1.70 -20.38
C ASP A 168 13.48 0.36 -20.92
N LEU A 169 14.34 -0.65 -21.09
CA LEU A 169 13.94 -1.99 -21.53
C LEU A 169 12.88 -2.62 -20.62
N LYS A 170 13.07 -2.55 -19.29
CA LYS A 170 12.09 -3.08 -18.34
C LYS A 170 10.77 -2.33 -18.39
N LEU A 171 10.79 -1.01 -18.59
CA LEU A 171 9.58 -0.21 -18.73
C LEU A 171 8.86 -0.45 -20.06
N THR A 172 9.58 -0.86 -21.10
CA THR A 172 8.97 -1.35 -22.35
C THR A 172 8.15 -2.61 -22.11
N HIS A 173 8.66 -3.59 -21.34
CA HIS A 173 7.86 -4.76 -20.95
C HIS A 173 6.63 -4.38 -20.09
N VAL A 174 6.71 -3.30 -19.30
CA VAL A 174 5.53 -2.77 -18.61
C VAL A 174 4.51 -2.25 -19.61
N LEU A 175 4.91 -1.52 -20.65
CA LEU A 175 3.98 -1.06 -21.69
C LEU A 175 3.27 -2.22 -22.40
N GLU A 176 4.01 -3.27 -22.74
CA GLU A 176 3.47 -4.49 -23.35
C GLU A 176 2.45 -5.17 -22.44
N ALA A 177 2.74 -5.27 -21.14
CA ALA A 177 1.80 -5.82 -20.16
C ALA A 177 0.54 -4.96 -19.96
N LEU A 178 0.62 -3.65 -20.18
CA LEU A 178 -0.52 -2.73 -20.07
C LEU A 178 -1.37 -2.69 -21.34
N GLU A 179 -0.82 -3.04 -22.50
CA GLU A 179 -1.51 -2.96 -23.78
C GLU A 179 -2.83 -3.77 -23.84
N PRO A 180 -2.90 -5.02 -23.35
CA PRO A 180 -4.15 -5.77 -23.29
C PRO A 180 -5.25 -5.11 -22.45
N LEU A 181 -4.89 -4.21 -21.53
CA LEU A 181 -5.84 -3.48 -20.69
C LEU A 181 -6.42 -2.23 -21.38
N GLU A 182 -5.81 -1.75 -22.48
CA GLU A 182 -6.32 -0.58 -23.21
C GLU A 182 -7.60 -0.88 -23.98
N SER A 183 -7.79 -2.14 -24.43
CA SER A 183 -9.01 -2.60 -25.08
C SER A 183 -10.08 -2.97 -24.05
N LYS A 184 -11.35 -2.69 -24.35
CA LYS A 184 -12.49 -3.04 -23.49
C LYS A 184 -12.75 -4.55 -23.59
N GLN A 185 -12.02 -5.33 -22.81
CA GLN A 185 -12.26 -6.76 -22.63
C GLN A 185 -12.41 -7.03 -21.13
N ILE A 186 -13.65 -6.92 -20.66
CA ILE A 186 -14.06 -7.35 -19.33
C ILE A 186 -14.35 -8.85 -19.44
N GLY A 187 -13.69 -9.67 -18.63
CA GLY A 187 -13.82 -11.12 -18.69
C GLY A 187 -12.94 -11.82 -17.66
N PRO A 188 -12.97 -13.16 -17.59
CA PRO A 188 -12.21 -13.94 -16.60
C PRO A 188 -10.69 -13.68 -16.67
N GLU A 189 -10.19 -13.28 -17.83
CA GLU A 189 -8.78 -12.94 -18.06
C GLU A 189 -8.34 -11.59 -17.47
N LEU A 190 -9.26 -10.72 -17.04
CA LEU A 190 -8.93 -9.39 -16.51
C LEU A 190 -7.96 -9.50 -15.33
N ARG A 191 -8.26 -10.40 -14.39
CA ARG A 191 -7.43 -10.63 -13.21
C ARG A 191 -6.02 -11.05 -13.61
N LYS A 192 -5.89 -11.94 -14.59
CA LYS A 192 -4.59 -12.40 -15.08
C LYS A 192 -3.79 -11.27 -15.74
N ARG A 193 -4.46 -10.41 -16.52
CA ARG A 193 -3.81 -9.22 -17.12
C ARG A 193 -3.34 -8.22 -16.05
N VAL A 194 -4.15 -7.99 -15.01
CA VAL A 194 -3.78 -7.15 -13.88
C VAL A 194 -2.58 -7.74 -13.13
N GLU A 195 -2.60 -9.05 -12.85
CA GLU A 195 -1.48 -9.79 -12.24
C GLU A 195 -0.18 -9.58 -13.03
N ILE A 196 -0.21 -9.80 -14.35
CA ILE A 196 0.94 -9.61 -15.24
C ILE A 196 1.44 -8.16 -15.20
N ALA A 197 0.53 -7.17 -15.27
CA ALA A 197 0.90 -5.76 -15.20
C ALA A 197 1.58 -5.40 -13.87
N VAL A 198 1.08 -5.90 -12.74
CA VAL A 198 1.68 -5.70 -11.41
C VAL A 198 3.06 -6.34 -11.35
N GLN A 199 3.20 -7.57 -11.85
CA GLN A 199 4.46 -8.29 -11.88
C GLN A 199 5.52 -7.58 -12.74
N CYS A 200 5.15 -7.08 -13.93
CA CYS A 200 6.04 -6.31 -14.79
C CYS A 200 6.47 -4.99 -14.12
N CYS A 201 5.55 -4.27 -13.47
CA CYS A 201 5.90 -3.07 -12.70
C CYS A 201 6.93 -3.38 -11.60
N ALA A 202 6.75 -4.51 -10.91
CA ALA A 202 7.68 -4.93 -9.87
C ALA A 202 9.05 -5.28 -10.45
N ASN A 203 9.09 -6.01 -11.57
CA ASN A 203 10.34 -6.34 -12.27
C ASN A 203 11.09 -5.08 -12.74
N ALA A 204 10.37 -4.06 -13.21
CA ALA A 204 10.95 -2.76 -13.55
C ALA A 204 11.55 -2.03 -12.33
N SER A 205 11.04 -2.30 -11.14
CA SER A 205 11.51 -1.68 -9.89
C SER A 205 12.69 -2.41 -9.23
N ILE A 206 13.08 -3.58 -9.74
CA ILE A 206 14.25 -4.34 -9.26
C ILE A 206 15.49 -3.87 -10.03
N GLY A 207 16.42 -3.20 -9.34
CA GLY A 207 17.79 -2.93 -9.82
C GLY A 207 18.81 -3.88 -9.18
N THR A 208 20.06 -3.88 -9.66
CA THR A 208 21.15 -4.67 -9.06
C THR A 208 21.47 -4.25 -7.63
N GLU A 209 21.21 -2.99 -7.26
CA GLU A 209 21.48 -2.45 -5.91
C GLU A 209 20.31 -1.67 -5.29
N GLN A 210 19.26 -1.37 -6.07
CA GLN A 210 18.24 -0.40 -5.67
C GLN A 210 16.83 -1.00 -5.60
N LYS A 211 16.08 -0.59 -4.57
CA LYS A 211 14.82 -1.21 -4.15
C LYS A 211 13.56 -0.61 -4.79
N SER A 212 13.68 0.46 -5.57
CA SER A 212 12.53 1.10 -6.25
C SER A 212 12.93 1.75 -7.58
N LEU A 213 11.97 1.91 -8.48
CA LEU A 213 12.18 2.62 -9.75
C LEU A 213 12.58 4.08 -9.53
N GLU A 214 12.01 4.72 -8.51
CA GLU A 214 12.37 6.08 -8.12
C GLU A 214 13.83 6.19 -7.67
N SER A 215 14.31 5.22 -6.88
CA SER A 215 15.73 5.17 -6.54
C SER A 215 16.56 5.06 -7.82
N GLN A 216 16.19 4.13 -8.73
CA GLN A 216 16.94 3.85 -9.97
C GLN A 216 17.06 5.09 -10.85
N LEU A 217 16.04 5.94 -10.82
CA LEU A 217 15.96 7.17 -11.59
C LEU A 217 16.39 8.42 -10.81
N LYS A 218 16.76 8.30 -9.52
CA LYS A 218 17.11 9.43 -8.64
C LYS A 218 18.09 10.43 -9.26
N PRO A 219 19.14 10.02 -10.00
CA PRO A 219 20.05 10.97 -10.65
C PRO A 219 19.39 11.86 -11.73
N ALA A 220 18.22 11.47 -12.25
CA ALA A 220 17.51 12.17 -13.32
C ALA A 220 16.13 12.72 -12.89
N LEU A 221 15.58 12.31 -11.75
CA LEU A 221 14.23 12.72 -11.31
C LEU A 221 14.04 14.23 -11.22
N ASN A 222 15.08 14.99 -10.84
CA ASN A 222 15.01 16.44 -10.76
C ASN A 222 14.82 17.11 -12.14
N GLN A 223 15.19 16.43 -13.22
CA GLN A 223 15.04 16.91 -14.59
C GLN A 223 13.68 16.53 -15.20
N PHE A 224 12.94 15.64 -14.55
CA PHE A 224 11.63 15.22 -15.03
C PHE A 224 10.58 16.29 -14.72
N SER A 225 9.55 16.37 -15.57
CA SER A 225 8.36 17.14 -15.22
C SER A 225 7.66 16.52 -14.02
N GLU A 226 6.85 17.31 -13.32
CA GLU A 226 6.02 16.79 -12.22
C GLU A 226 5.12 15.62 -12.70
N ALA A 227 4.58 15.73 -13.91
CA ALA A 227 3.74 14.69 -14.50
C ALA A 227 4.52 13.38 -14.72
N ALA A 228 5.77 13.44 -15.21
CA ALA A 228 6.62 12.26 -15.37
C ALA A 228 7.02 11.64 -14.03
N ARG A 229 7.35 12.44 -13.00
CA ARG A 229 7.59 11.94 -11.65
C ARG A 229 6.37 11.23 -11.07
N LYS A 230 5.16 11.75 -11.32
CA LYS A 230 3.90 11.11 -10.92
C LYS A 230 3.71 9.74 -11.58
N VAL A 231 4.18 9.52 -12.80
CA VAL A 231 4.17 8.20 -13.45
C VAL A 231 5.06 7.21 -12.69
N VAL A 232 6.29 7.61 -12.35
CA VAL A 232 7.22 6.78 -11.56
C VAL A 232 6.62 6.45 -10.19
N ALA A 233 6.05 7.44 -9.50
CA ALA A 233 5.37 7.22 -8.22
C ALA A 233 4.17 6.27 -8.35
N GLN A 234 3.44 6.33 -9.46
CA GLN A 234 2.32 5.43 -9.71
C GLN A 234 2.77 3.98 -9.90
N ILE A 235 3.84 3.76 -10.66
CA ILE A 235 4.45 2.43 -10.82
C ILE A 235 4.87 1.90 -9.45
N ASN A 236 5.60 2.70 -8.64
CA ASN A 236 5.98 2.31 -7.28
C ASN A 236 4.76 1.94 -6.41
N LYS A 237 3.64 2.66 -6.51
CA LYS A 237 2.41 2.32 -5.79
C LYS A 237 1.83 0.98 -6.21
N ILE A 238 1.88 0.65 -7.51
CA ILE A 238 1.42 -0.64 -8.04
C ILE A 238 2.33 -1.78 -7.53
N VAL A 239 3.65 -1.56 -7.51
CA VAL A 239 4.61 -2.56 -7.02
C VAL A 239 4.37 -2.97 -5.57
N ARG A 240 3.82 -2.08 -4.74
CA ARG A 240 3.51 -2.38 -3.34
C ARG A 240 2.60 -3.60 -3.18
N TYR A 241 1.70 -3.88 -4.13
CA TYR A 241 0.78 -5.03 -4.07
C TYR A 241 1.48 -6.38 -4.13
N LEU A 242 2.56 -6.50 -4.90
CA LEU A 242 3.35 -7.73 -4.92
C LEU A 242 4.34 -7.77 -3.76
N ASN A 243 4.97 -6.64 -3.45
CA ASN A 243 5.97 -6.56 -2.39
C ASN A 243 5.35 -6.84 -1.02
N LEU A 244 4.12 -6.40 -0.76
CA LEU A 244 3.44 -6.72 0.50
C LEU A 244 3.26 -8.23 0.66
N SER A 245 2.91 -8.98 -0.40
CA SER A 245 2.78 -10.44 -0.34
C SER A 245 4.13 -11.13 -0.05
N ARG A 246 5.22 -10.60 -0.62
CA ARG A 246 6.60 -11.07 -0.35
C ARG A 246 7.01 -10.79 1.09
N ASP A 247 6.69 -9.60 1.60
CA ASP A 247 7.00 -9.16 2.94
C ASP A 247 6.21 -9.94 3.98
N LEU A 248 4.89 -10.10 3.79
CA LEU A 248 4.04 -10.92 4.65
C LEU A 248 4.55 -12.36 4.70
N ALA A 249 4.82 -12.99 3.55
CA ALA A 249 5.39 -14.34 3.51
C ALA A 249 6.73 -14.41 4.27
N LYS A 250 7.58 -13.38 4.15
CA LYS A 250 8.85 -13.31 4.88
C LYS A 250 8.64 -13.20 6.39
N ILE A 251 7.71 -12.35 6.85
CA ILE A 251 7.40 -12.17 8.27
C ILE A 251 6.84 -13.49 8.84
N MET A 252 5.91 -14.15 8.15
CA MET A 252 5.30 -15.41 8.60
C MET A 252 6.32 -16.55 8.75
N MET A 253 7.32 -16.60 7.87
CA MET A 253 8.32 -17.67 7.88
C MET A 253 9.36 -17.53 9.01
N ARG A 254 9.33 -16.43 9.77
CA ARG A 254 10.22 -16.25 10.92
C ARG A 254 9.77 -17.17 12.04
N LYS A 255 10.63 -18.12 12.42
CA LYS A 255 10.36 -19.10 13.50
C LYS A 255 9.91 -18.43 14.80
N ALA A 256 10.48 -17.27 15.12
CA ALA A 256 10.13 -16.50 16.32
C ALA A 256 8.64 -16.10 16.36
N TYR A 257 8.02 -15.86 15.21
CA TYR A 257 6.64 -15.33 15.14
C TYR A 257 5.59 -16.43 14.96
N ARG A 258 6.00 -17.70 14.91
CA ARG A 258 5.08 -18.81 14.64
C ARG A 258 3.90 -18.86 15.60
N ASN A 259 4.15 -18.65 16.89
CA ASN A 259 3.09 -18.73 17.89
C ASN A 259 2.09 -17.58 17.74
N ILE A 260 2.54 -16.33 17.56
CA ILE A 260 1.64 -15.17 17.45
C ILE A 260 0.77 -15.20 16.18
N PHE A 261 1.19 -15.91 15.13
CA PHE A 261 0.42 -16.06 13.88
C PHE A 261 -0.46 -17.32 13.83
N LYS A 262 -0.52 -18.12 14.91
CA LYS A 262 -1.45 -19.27 14.98
C LYS A 262 -2.92 -18.83 15.00
N GLN A 263 -3.17 -17.66 15.59
CA GLN A 263 -4.50 -17.11 15.74
C GLN A 263 -4.44 -15.61 15.49
N ILE A 264 -5.08 -15.16 14.41
CA ILE A 264 -5.17 -13.77 13.97
C ILE A 264 -6.63 -13.34 14.04
N THR A 265 -6.95 -12.49 15.01
CA THR A 265 -8.29 -11.95 15.18
C THR A 265 -8.39 -10.57 14.54
N LEU A 266 -9.19 -10.44 13.48
CA LEU A 266 -9.54 -9.14 12.89
C LEU A 266 -10.70 -8.51 13.67
N LYS A 267 -10.47 -7.33 14.26
CA LYS A 267 -11.47 -6.52 14.97
C LYS A 267 -11.77 -5.22 14.21
N PRO A 268 -12.85 -5.19 13.41
CA PRO A 268 -13.41 -3.95 12.86
C PRO A 268 -13.75 -2.97 13.99
N LEU A 269 -13.22 -1.76 13.92
CA LEU A 269 -13.64 -0.66 14.78
C LEU A 269 -14.74 0.11 14.07
N LEU A 270 -15.91 0.16 14.70
CA LEU A 270 -17.03 0.93 14.20
C LEU A 270 -16.72 2.43 14.37
N SER A 271 -17.00 3.21 13.32
CA SER A 271 -16.99 4.66 13.44
C SER A 271 -17.93 5.07 14.58
N PRO A 272 -17.49 5.94 15.52
CA PRO A 272 -18.38 6.49 16.52
C PRO A 272 -19.56 7.21 15.83
N SER A 273 -20.71 7.23 16.49
CA SER A 273 -21.89 7.91 15.96
C SER A 273 -21.56 9.37 15.62
N PRO A 274 -21.98 9.86 14.45
CA PRO A 274 -21.70 11.24 14.07
C PRO A 274 -22.32 12.19 15.10
N ILE A 275 -21.54 13.18 15.50
CA ILE A 275 -21.96 14.22 16.43
C ILE A 275 -22.31 15.46 15.58
N LEU A 276 -23.29 16.26 15.99
CA LEU A 276 -23.52 17.58 15.43
C LEU A 276 -22.87 18.62 16.36
N PRO A 277 -21.67 19.15 16.06
CA PRO A 277 -21.08 20.20 16.87
C PRO A 277 -21.99 21.44 16.90
N ASN A 278 -22.13 22.05 18.07
CA ASN A 278 -22.90 23.29 18.24
C ASN A 278 -22.43 24.36 17.23
N GLY A 279 -23.37 24.93 16.48
CA GLY A 279 -23.09 25.97 15.48
C GLY A 279 -22.73 25.47 14.08
N THR A 280 -22.82 24.16 13.82
CA THR A 280 -22.60 23.60 12.48
C THR A 280 -23.86 22.94 11.93
N ALA A 281 -24.12 23.09 10.63
CA ALA A 281 -25.23 22.43 9.94
C ALA A 281 -24.90 20.99 9.49
N ASN A 282 -23.65 20.55 9.67
CA ASN A 282 -23.13 19.30 9.14
C ASN A 282 -22.70 18.37 10.27
N LEU A 283 -23.12 17.10 10.16
CA LEU A 283 -22.65 16.01 11.02
C LEU A 283 -21.14 15.82 10.87
N CYS A 284 -20.44 15.67 11.99
CA CYS A 284 -19.01 15.41 12.05
C CYS A 284 -18.74 14.04 12.71
N PHE A 285 -17.80 13.29 12.15
CA PHE A 285 -17.31 12.05 12.73
C PHE A 285 -16.01 12.37 13.48
N VAL A 286 -16.05 12.33 14.81
CA VAL A 286 -14.85 12.53 15.64
C VAL A 286 -14.25 11.15 15.90
N TYR A 287 -13.16 10.83 15.23
CA TYR A 287 -12.36 9.63 15.51
C TYR A 287 -11.43 9.95 16.67
N ALA A 288 -11.66 9.35 17.84
CA ALA A 288 -10.79 9.43 19.01
C ALA A 288 -9.69 8.37 18.93
#